data_AF-A0A1G0EMT7-F1
#
_entry.id   AF-A0A1G0EMT7-F1
#
_cell.length_a   1.000
_cell.length_b   1.000
_cell.length_c   1.000
_cell.angle_alpha   90.00
_cell.angle_beta   90.00
_cell.angle_gamma   90.00
#
_symmetry.space_group_name_H-M   'P 1'
#
loop_
_entity.id
_entity.type
_entity.pdbx_description
1 polymer ?
#
loop_
_entity_poly.entity_id
_entity_poly.type
_entity_poly.pdbx_seq_one_letter_code
_entity_poly.pdbx_strand_id
1 'polypeptide(L)'
;MLFPDLIRLTTSSFVASRLRSFLTGLGIAVGIAAVILLTSIGEGLHQFVLSEFSQFGTNLIGIQPGKKQTHGGSVGIFGSSRQLTLDDAEALRRLPYVEYVSPSVSGNAEVRANGRTRRTIVSGVGHEMPQALRIYVRTGSFLPDDEPGQARAFVVLGAKVRQEIFGDSNPLGSYLRVGGQRYRVIGVMEPKGQVLGFDLDDAVYIPAARAMELFNRSGLMEIHVTYRPSAELGRVEAGIKNILTARHGREDYTLVSQEKALEVLGSVLDVITFAVGALGGISLLVGGVGILTIMTMAVTERTSEVGLLRALGAREGQVLTLFLGEAIMLSALGGLAGLALGAGIAQALHLLFPALPVHTPWLFVALAELTAVSIGLAAGVMPARHAARLDPVEALRAE
;
A
#
# COMPACT_ATOMS: atom_id res chain seq x y z
N MET A 1 -19.80 25.63 39.72
CA MET A 1 -19.95 24.17 39.55
C MET A 1 -18.57 23.56 39.64
N LEU A 2 -18.38 22.59 40.53
CA LEU A 2 -17.15 21.80 40.56
C LEU A 2 -17.18 20.81 39.38
N PHE A 3 -16.02 20.49 38.81
CA PHE A 3 -15.88 19.57 37.66
C PHE A 3 -16.62 18.21 37.84
N PRO A 4 -16.64 17.60 39.05
CA PRO A 4 -17.39 16.35 39.31
C PRO A 4 -18.91 16.52 39.21
N ASP A 5 -19.44 17.68 39.62
CA ASP A 5 -20.88 17.95 39.56
C ASP A 5 -21.34 18.10 38.11
N LEU A 6 -20.50 18.70 37.26
CA LEU A 6 -20.76 18.84 35.82
C LEU A 6 -20.91 17.45 35.18
N ILE A 7 -19.94 16.55 35.40
CA ILE A 7 -19.94 15.19 34.85
C ILE A 7 -21.16 14.39 35.34
N ARG A 8 -21.54 14.53 36.61
CA ARG A 8 -22.69 13.82 37.19
C ARG A 8 -24.02 14.35 36.63
N LEU A 9 -24.12 15.66 36.40
CA LEU A 9 -25.32 16.26 35.81
C LEU A 9 -25.46 15.85 34.33
N THR A 10 -24.38 15.93 33.54
CA THR A 10 -24.38 15.57 32.12
C THR A 10 -24.60 14.08 31.85
N THR A 11 -24.16 13.20 32.75
CA THR A 11 -24.49 11.77 32.66
C THR A 11 -25.96 11.49 32.94
N SER A 12 -26.57 12.18 33.90
CA SER A 12 -27.97 11.97 34.26
C SER A 12 -28.96 12.37 33.16
N SER A 13 -28.67 13.43 32.42
CA SER A 13 -29.48 13.90 31.30
C SER A 13 -29.43 12.96 30.09
N PHE A 14 -28.29 12.31 29.87
CA PHE A 14 -28.11 11.30 28.82
C PHE A 14 -29.03 10.08 29.00
N VAL A 15 -29.30 9.70 30.26
CA VAL A 15 -30.12 8.53 30.62
C VAL A 15 -31.62 8.81 30.47
N ALA A 16 -32.03 10.07 30.45
CA ALA A 16 -33.44 10.47 30.29
C ALA A 16 -33.95 10.27 28.85
N SER A 17 -33.10 10.46 27.83
CA SER A 17 -33.45 10.37 26.40
C SER A 17 -32.73 9.23 25.66
N ARG A 18 -32.72 8.03 26.25
CA ARG A 18 -31.91 6.85 25.84
C ARG A 18 -31.93 6.55 24.34
N LEU A 19 -33.10 6.53 23.71
CA LEU A 19 -33.22 6.17 22.28
C LEU A 19 -32.55 7.22 21.39
N ARG A 20 -32.70 8.50 21.72
CA ARG A 20 -32.18 9.62 20.92
C ARG A 20 -30.67 9.69 21.03
N SER A 21 -30.16 9.67 22.27
CA SER A 21 -28.72 9.68 22.54
C SER A 21 -28.03 8.45 21.95
N PHE A 22 -28.69 7.28 21.97
CA PHE A 22 -28.20 6.08 21.29
C PHE A 22 -28.13 6.26 19.77
N LEU A 23 -29.19 6.73 19.12
CA LEU A 23 -29.22 6.91 17.65
C LEU A 23 -28.17 7.92 17.16
N THR A 24 -27.96 9.03 17.88
CA THR A 24 -26.91 10.01 17.53
C THR A 24 -25.51 9.48 17.82
N GLY A 25 -25.31 8.82 18.97
CA GLY A 25 -24.06 8.14 19.28
C GLY A 25 -23.71 7.07 18.24
N LEU A 26 -24.70 6.32 17.75
CA LEU A 26 -24.55 5.31 16.71
C LEU A 26 -24.11 5.93 15.37
N GLY A 27 -24.70 7.06 14.97
CA GLY A 27 -24.29 7.77 13.74
C GLY A 27 -22.83 8.21 13.78
N ILE A 28 -22.40 8.78 14.92
CA ILE A 28 -21.00 9.16 15.16
C ILE A 28 -20.09 7.92 15.16
N ALA A 29 -20.50 6.87 15.88
CA ALA A 29 -19.74 5.65 16.00
C ALA A 29 -19.53 4.95 14.65
N VAL A 30 -20.57 4.85 13.82
CA VAL A 30 -20.48 4.26 12.48
C VAL A 30 -19.59 5.09 11.57
N GLY A 31 -19.71 6.42 11.60
CA GLY A 31 -18.85 7.31 10.82
C GLY A 31 -17.37 7.15 11.17
N ILE A 32 -17.05 7.08 12.45
CA ILE A 32 -15.67 6.93 12.94
C ILE A 32 -15.13 5.53 12.69
N ALA A 33 -15.95 4.50 12.91
CA ALA A 33 -15.61 3.12 12.57
C ALA A 33 -15.25 2.99 11.08
N ALA A 34 -16.04 3.59 10.19
CA ALA A 34 -15.79 3.57 8.75
C ALA A 34 -14.46 4.28 8.38
N VAL A 35 -14.20 5.46 8.96
CA VAL A 35 -12.94 6.19 8.75
C VAL A 35 -11.74 5.37 9.22
N ILE A 36 -11.81 4.79 10.43
CA ILE A 36 -10.73 3.99 11.00
C ILE A 36 -10.49 2.74 10.17
N LEU A 37 -11.54 2.02 9.80
CA LEU A 37 -11.40 0.79 9.02
C LEU A 37 -10.72 1.06 7.69
N LEU A 38 -11.18 2.06 6.95
CA LEU A 38 -10.60 2.28 5.64
C LEU A 38 -9.19 2.88 5.72
N THR A 39 -8.93 3.83 6.62
CA THR A 39 -7.57 4.36 6.79
C THR A 39 -6.60 3.25 7.19
N SER A 40 -7.03 2.30 8.02
CA SER A 40 -6.21 1.13 8.39
C SER A 40 -5.94 0.19 7.22
N ILE A 41 -6.93 -0.03 6.34
CA ILE A 41 -6.77 -0.83 5.14
C ILE A 41 -5.88 -0.11 4.12
N GLY A 42 -6.09 1.19 3.92
CA GLY A 42 -5.32 2.02 2.98
C GLY A 42 -3.84 2.08 3.36
N GLU A 43 -3.54 2.36 4.62
CA GLU A 43 -2.17 2.37 5.14
C GLU A 43 -1.57 0.96 5.11
N GLY A 44 -2.32 -0.06 5.52
CA GLY A 44 -1.87 -1.43 5.43
C GLY A 44 -1.51 -1.82 4.00
N LEU A 45 -2.36 -1.50 3.03
CA LEU A 45 -2.10 -1.74 1.61
C LEU A 45 -0.88 -0.97 1.12
N HIS A 46 -0.72 0.30 1.53
CA HIS A 46 0.45 1.11 1.20
C HIS A 46 1.74 0.45 1.71
N GLN A 47 1.77 0.03 2.99
CA GLN A 47 2.92 -0.67 3.56
C GLN A 47 3.18 -2.03 2.91
N PHE A 48 2.12 -2.78 2.61
CA PHE A 48 2.23 -4.06 1.90
C PHE A 48 2.89 -3.87 0.55
N VAL A 49 2.43 -2.93 -0.26
CA VAL A 49 3.01 -2.71 -1.58
C VAL A 49 4.43 -2.16 -1.47
N LEU A 50 4.71 -1.25 -0.55
CA LEU A 50 6.07 -0.80 -0.27
C LEU A 50 6.99 -1.97 0.13
N SER A 51 6.49 -2.91 0.94
CA SER A 51 7.25 -4.09 1.35
C SER A 51 7.52 -5.03 0.17
N GLU A 52 6.54 -5.28 -0.69
CA GLU A 52 6.69 -6.10 -1.89
C GLU A 52 7.70 -5.50 -2.88
N PHE A 53 7.68 -4.17 -3.04
CA PHE A 53 8.57 -3.49 -3.99
C PHE A 53 9.97 -3.25 -3.43
N SER A 54 10.09 -2.97 -2.12
CA SER A 54 11.38 -2.76 -1.46
C SER A 54 12.22 -4.04 -1.35
N GLN A 55 11.59 -5.22 -1.41
CA GLN A 55 12.27 -6.52 -1.47
C GLN A 55 13.23 -6.62 -2.65
N PHE A 56 12.91 -6.02 -3.80
CA PHE A 56 13.79 -5.97 -4.98
C PHE A 56 14.69 -4.72 -5.02
N GLY A 57 14.47 -3.77 -4.11
CA GLY A 57 15.08 -2.44 -4.15
C GLY A 57 14.25 -1.44 -4.96
N THR A 58 14.28 -0.18 -4.53
CA THR A 58 13.55 0.93 -5.15
C THR A 58 14.29 1.55 -6.35
N ASN A 59 15.58 1.22 -6.50
CA ASN A 59 16.49 1.89 -7.43
C ASN A 59 16.71 1.07 -8.70
N LEU A 60 15.63 0.49 -9.22
CA LEU A 60 15.64 -0.39 -10.36
C LEU A 60 14.96 0.31 -11.55
N ILE A 61 15.61 0.26 -12.71
CA ILE A 61 15.06 0.71 -13.99
C ILE A 61 15.02 -0.49 -14.92
N GLY A 62 13.81 -0.90 -15.29
CA GLY A 62 13.58 -1.86 -16.38
C GLY A 62 13.61 -1.15 -17.72
N ILE A 63 14.35 -1.69 -18.67
CA ILE A 63 14.47 -1.18 -20.03
C ILE A 63 13.84 -2.22 -20.95
N GLN A 64 12.74 -1.87 -21.59
CA GLN A 64 11.97 -2.76 -22.46
C GLN A 64 12.09 -2.30 -23.91
N PRO A 65 12.18 -3.21 -24.90
CA PRO A 65 12.13 -2.84 -26.30
C PRO A 65 10.73 -2.32 -26.67
N GLY A 66 10.69 -1.32 -27.54
CA GLY A 66 9.47 -0.70 -28.07
C GLY A 66 9.08 0.61 -27.39
N LYS A 67 8.13 1.32 -28.01
CA LYS A 67 7.52 2.54 -27.47
C LYS A 67 6.14 2.23 -26.91
N LYS A 68 5.79 2.80 -25.76
CA LYS A 68 4.44 2.73 -25.18
C LYS A 68 3.39 3.63 -25.86
N GLN A 69 3.81 4.55 -26.74
CA GLN A 69 2.89 5.48 -27.43
C GLN A 69 2.60 5.02 -28.86
N THR A 70 1.42 4.44 -29.06
CA THR A 70 0.84 4.17 -30.38
C THR A 70 0.16 5.44 -30.89
N HIS A 71 0.86 6.24 -31.70
CA HIS A 71 0.13 7.11 -32.64
C HIS A 71 -0.46 6.20 -33.73
N GLY A 72 -1.74 6.40 -34.04
CA GLY A 72 -2.63 5.43 -34.67
C GLY A 72 -2.08 4.69 -35.88
N GLY A 73 -2.08 3.36 -35.78
CA GLY A 73 -1.77 2.43 -36.87
C GLY A 73 -1.67 1.02 -36.31
N SER A 74 -2.41 0.08 -36.89
CA SER A 74 -2.48 -1.33 -36.46
C SER A 74 -1.08 -1.92 -36.23
N VAL A 75 -0.80 -2.29 -34.97
CA VAL A 75 0.41 -3.01 -34.55
C VAL A 75 0.26 -4.44 -35.03
N GLY A 76 0.56 -4.68 -36.31
CA GLY A 76 0.36 -5.99 -36.91
C GLY A 76 1.46 -6.45 -37.87
N ILE A 77 2.11 -5.56 -38.63
CA ILE A 77 2.91 -6.05 -39.78
C ILE A 77 4.28 -5.35 -39.99
N PHE A 78 4.55 -4.12 -39.52
CA PHE A 78 5.82 -3.41 -39.85
C PHE A 78 6.47 -2.56 -38.73
N GLY A 79 6.29 -2.90 -37.46
CA GLY A 79 6.93 -2.18 -36.35
C GLY A 79 8.11 -2.93 -35.75
N SER A 80 9.20 -3.17 -36.48
CA SER A 80 10.41 -3.78 -35.89
C SER A 80 11.12 -2.78 -34.97
N SER A 81 10.69 -2.71 -33.71
CA SER A 81 11.57 -2.17 -32.66
C SER A 81 12.83 -3.02 -32.66
N ARG A 82 14.02 -2.38 -32.73
CA ARG A 82 15.29 -3.07 -32.56
C ARG A 82 15.25 -3.73 -31.19
N GLN A 83 15.48 -5.04 -31.15
CA GLN A 83 15.53 -5.76 -29.89
C GLN A 83 16.77 -5.31 -29.11
N LEU A 84 16.65 -5.23 -27.79
CA LEU A 84 17.78 -4.98 -26.91
C LEU A 84 18.80 -6.10 -27.06
N THR A 85 20.09 -5.78 -27.09
CA THR A 85 21.16 -6.77 -27.24
C THR A 85 21.98 -6.91 -25.97
N LEU A 86 22.74 -8.01 -25.84
CA LEU A 86 23.69 -8.18 -24.74
C LEU A 86 24.77 -7.10 -24.75
N ASP A 87 25.17 -6.60 -25.93
CA ASP A 87 26.11 -5.49 -26.06
C ASP A 87 25.54 -4.17 -25.52
N ASP A 88 24.21 -3.99 -25.58
CA ASP A 88 23.56 -2.81 -24.98
C ASP A 88 23.59 -2.90 -23.45
N ALA A 89 23.39 -4.09 -22.88
CA ALA A 89 23.58 -4.31 -21.44
C ALA A 89 25.02 -4.01 -21.01
N GLU A 90 26.02 -4.44 -21.79
CA GLU A 90 27.43 -4.15 -21.51
C GLU A 90 27.77 -2.66 -21.63
N ALA A 91 27.17 -1.95 -22.59
CA ALA A 91 27.34 -0.51 -22.70
C ALA A 91 26.77 0.25 -21.49
N LEU A 92 25.64 -0.21 -20.95
CA LEU A 92 24.99 0.39 -19.79
C LEU A 92 25.79 0.20 -18.49
N ARG A 93 26.57 -0.89 -18.37
CA ARG A 93 27.46 -1.11 -17.21
C ARG A 93 28.50 -0.02 -17.03
N ARG A 94 28.85 0.70 -18.10
CA ARG A 94 29.86 1.78 -18.09
C ARG A 94 29.30 3.13 -17.67
N LEU A 95 27.99 3.23 -17.44
CA LEU A 95 27.38 4.50 -17.02
C LEU A 95 27.80 4.87 -15.58
N PRO A 96 28.04 6.17 -15.31
CA PRO A 96 28.19 6.62 -13.94
C PRO A 96 26.89 6.33 -13.16
N TYR A 97 27.04 6.02 -11.88
CA TYR A 97 25.97 5.71 -10.92
C TYR A 97 25.24 4.38 -11.12
N VAL A 98 25.46 3.66 -12.23
CA VAL A 98 24.98 2.28 -12.39
C VAL A 98 25.84 1.36 -11.51
N GLU A 99 25.19 0.50 -10.75
CA GLU A 99 25.85 -0.49 -9.89
C GLU A 99 25.84 -1.88 -10.53
N TYR A 100 24.69 -2.30 -11.06
CA TYR A 100 24.49 -3.63 -11.60
C TYR A 100 23.62 -3.58 -12.84
N VAL A 101 23.93 -4.43 -13.83
CA VAL A 101 23.11 -4.58 -15.03
C VAL A 101 22.80 -6.07 -15.24
N SER A 102 21.51 -6.40 -15.23
CA SER A 102 21.05 -7.76 -15.48
C SER A 102 20.22 -7.80 -16.77
N PRO A 103 20.73 -8.38 -17.88
CA PRO A 103 19.89 -8.72 -19.01
C PRO A 103 18.86 -9.77 -18.58
N SER A 104 17.68 -9.76 -19.18
CA SER A 104 16.59 -10.66 -18.85
C SER A 104 15.90 -11.19 -20.11
N VAL A 105 15.76 -12.51 -20.17
CA VAL A 105 14.96 -13.26 -21.14
C VAL A 105 14.21 -14.32 -20.36
N SER A 106 12.91 -14.41 -20.52
CA SER A 106 12.13 -15.44 -19.84
C SER A 106 11.27 -16.23 -20.83
N GLY A 107 11.03 -17.49 -20.49
CA GLY A 107 10.14 -18.36 -21.25
C GLY A 107 9.82 -19.61 -20.46
N ASN A 108 8.75 -20.29 -20.85
CA ASN A 108 8.41 -21.57 -20.24
C ASN A 108 9.14 -22.70 -20.95
N ALA A 109 9.82 -23.56 -20.20
CA ALA A 109 10.42 -24.76 -20.76
C ALA A 109 10.23 -25.95 -19.82
N GLU A 110 10.38 -27.14 -20.40
CA GLU A 110 10.37 -28.37 -19.64
C GLU A 110 11.76 -28.63 -19.05
N VAL A 111 11.79 -28.92 -17.74
CA VAL A 111 12.99 -29.32 -17.01
C VAL A 111 12.88 -30.79 -16.60
N ARG A 112 13.96 -31.55 -16.83
CA ARG A 112 14.01 -32.99 -16.56
C ARG A 112 15.33 -33.40 -15.93
N ALA A 113 15.24 -34.11 -14.80
CA ALA A 113 16.35 -34.87 -14.21
C ALA A 113 15.79 -36.02 -13.37
N ASN A 114 16.60 -37.06 -13.12
CA ASN A 114 16.26 -38.18 -12.24
C ASN A 114 14.90 -38.85 -12.54
N GLY A 115 14.49 -38.93 -13.81
CA GLY A 115 13.20 -39.49 -14.22
C GLY A 115 11.98 -38.60 -13.93
N ARG A 116 12.16 -37.43 -13.32
CA ARG A 116 11.11 -36.44 -13.04
C ARG A 116 11.11 -35.34 -14.10
N THR A 117 9.94 -34.78 -14.38
CA THR A 117 9.75 -33.75 -15.42
C THR A 117 8.78 -32.70 -14.89
N ARG A 118 9.11 -31.42 -15.12
CA ARG A 118 8.27 -30.28 -14.72
C ARG A 118 8.33 -29.19 -15.78
N ARG A 119 7.23 -28.51 -16.03
CA ARG A 119 7.23 -27.27 -16.83
C ARG A 119 7.33 -26.09 -15.87
N THR A 120 8.33 -25.25 -16.08
CA THR A 120 8.68 -24.15 -15.16
C THR A 120 9.16 -22.94 -15.96
N ILE A 121 9.26 -21.79 -15.29
CA ILE A 121 9.79 -20.57 -15.91
C ILE A 121 11.31 -20.70 -15.95
N VAL A 122 11.88 -20.54 -17.14
CA VAL A 122 13.33 -20.44 -17.33
C VAL A 122 13.68 -18.99 -17.58
N SER A 123 14.50 -18.45 -16.70
CA SER A 123 14.97 -17.07 -16.72
C SER A 123 16.43 -17.02 -17.13
N GLY A 124 16.67 -16.53 -18.33
CA GLY A 124 17.97 -16.11 -18.83
C GLY A 124 18.39 -14.80 -18.20
N VAL A 125 19.42 -14.83 -17.35
CA VAL A 125 19.87 -13.67 -16.57
C VAL A 125 21.38 -13.47 -16.64
N GLY A 126 21.85 -12.30 -16.23
CA GLY A 126 23.28 -12.01 -16.03
C GLY A 126 23.79 -12.46 -14.65
N HIS A 127 25.11 -12.46 -14.47
CA HIS A 127 25.75 -12.87 -13.21
C HIS A 127 25.42 -11.94 -12.02
N GLU A 128 25.08 -10.67 -12.30
CA GLU A 128 24.79 -9.62 -11.30
C GLU A 128 23.33 -9.62 -10.82
N MET A 129 22.50 -10.51 -11.36
CA MET A 129 21.07 -10.57 -11.04
C MET A 129 20.79 -10.69 -9.52
N PRO A 130 21.49 -11.55 -8.74
CA PRO A 130 21.27 -11.64 -7.31
C PRO A 130 21.45 -10.32 -6.56
N GLN A 131 22.42 -9.51 -6.98
CA GLN A 131 22.72 -8.20 -6.41
C GLN A 131 21.71 -7.16 -6.87
N ALA A 132 21.35 -7.16 -8.16
CA ALA A 132 20.39 -6.24 -8.76
C ALA A 132 18.97 -6.41 -8.19
N LEU A 133 18.52 -7.66 -8.01
CA LEU A 133 17.17 -8.00 -7.55
C LEU A 133 17.10 -8.42 -6.07
N ARG A 134 18.23 -8.37 -5.34
CA ARG A 134 18.33 -8.75 -3.91
C ARG A 134 17.79 -10.16 -3.62
N ILE A 135 18.06 -11.10 -4.53
CA ILE A 135 17.71 -12.52 -4.37
C ILE A 135 18.97 -13.37 -4.34
N TYR A 136 19.29 -13.92 -3.17
CA TYR A 136 20.58 -14.56 -2.94
C TYR A 136 20.53 -16.08 -3.10
N VAL A 137 21.72 -16.66 -3.31
CA VAL A 137 21.91 -18.11 -3.40
C VAL A 137 22.01 -18.68 -1.99
N ARG A 138 21.18 -19.68 -1.68
CA ARG A 138 21.23 -20.40 -0.41
C ARG A 138 22.40 -21.38 -0.35
N THR A 139 22.68 -22.07 -1.44
CA THR A 139 23.69 -23.13 -1.48
C THR A 139 24.37 -23.17 -2.84
N GLY A 140 25.70 -23.31 -2.85
CA GLY A 140 26.51 -23.29 -4.07
C GLY A 140 26.90 -21.88 -4.47
N SER A 141 26.89 -21.60 -5.77
CA SER A 141 27.23 -20.29 -6.32
C SER A 141 26.25 -19.88 -7.40
N PHE A 142 26.13 -18.58 -7.65
CA PHE A 142 25.32 -18.09 -8.77
C PHE A 142 26.07 -18.29 -10.11
N LEU A 143 25.43 -17.90 -11.22
CA LEU A 143 26.03 -17.90 -12.54
C LEU A 143 27.34 -17.08 -12.53
N PRO A 144 28.43 -17.60 -13.12
CA PRO A 144 29.68 -16.87 -13.24
C PRO A 144 29.58 -15.75 -14.27
N ASP A 145 30.52 -14.79 -14.20
CA ASP A 145 30.70 -13.78 -15.23
C ASP A 145 31.39 -14.38 -16.46
N ASP A 146 30.61 -15.08 -17.27
CA ASP A 146 31.05 -15.59 -18.57
C ASP A 146 30.74 -14.56 -19.67
N GLU A 147 31.65 -14.44 -20.63
CA GLU A 147 31.37 -13.68 -21.85
C GLU A 147 30.12 -14.23 -22.56
N PRO A 148 29.25 -13.37 -23.12
CA PRO A 148 28.03 -13.78 -23.82
C PRO A 148 28.23 -14.93 -24.82
N GLY A 149 29.31 -14.91 -25.62
CA GLY A 149 29.60 -15.92 -26.63
C GLY A 149 30.20 -17.23 -26.08
N GLN A 150 30.63 -17.26 -24.81
CA GLN A 150 31.31 -18.39 -24.18
C GLN A 150 30.57 -18.90 -22.94
N ALA A 151 29.31 -18.47 -22.74
CA ALA A 151 28.51 -18.82 -21.59
C ALA A 151 28.46 -20.33 -21.37
N ARG A 152 28.98 -20.79 -20.22
CA ARG A 152 28.97 -22.21 -19.86
C ARG A 152 27.54 -22.65 -19.56
N ALA A 153 27.22 -23.91 -19.84
CA ALA A 153 25.90 -24.47 -19.60
C ALA A 153 25.69 -24.75 -18.09
N PHE A 154 25.61 -23.69 -17.31
CA PHE A 154 25.31 -23.74 -15.89
C PHE A 154 23.87 -23.35 -15.61
N VAL A 155 23.35 -23.88 -14.51
CA VAL A 155 21.99 -23.61 -14.07
C VAL A 155 21.94 -23.45 -12.56
N VAL A 156 21.11 -22.51 -12.11
CA VAL A 156 20.78 -22.27 -10.71
C VAL A 156 19.29 -22.54 -10.53
N LEU A 157 18.92 -23.28 -9.49
CA LEU A 157 17.56 -23.74 -9.28
C LEU A 157 16.81 -22.87 -8.26
N GLY A 158 15.54 -22.59 -8.51
CA GLY A 158 14.62 -22.15 -7.46
C GLY A 158 14.37 -23.26 -6.43
N ALA A 159 13.96 -22.86 -5.22
CA ALA A 159 13.81 -23.77 -4.09
C ALA A 159 12.80 -24.91 -4.34
N LYS A 160 11.71 -24.61 -5.06
CA LYS A 160 10.66 -25.56 -5.39
C LYS A 160 11.09 -26.50 -6.51
N VAL A 161 11.75 -26.01 -7.56
CA VAL A 161 12.32 -26.87 -8.61
C VAL A 161 13.34 -27.85 -8.01
N ARG A 162 14.19 -27.39 -7.10
CA ARG A 162 15.13 -28.24 -6.35
C ARG A 162 14.40 -29.37 -5.62
N GLN A 163 13.37 -29.03 -4.84
CA GLN A 163 12.62 -30.00 -4.04
C GLN A 163 11.88 -31.02 -4.91
N GLU A 164 11.19 -30.56 -5.95
CA GLU A 164 10.38 -31.43 -6.82
C GLU A 164 11.25 -32.37 -7.67
N ILE A 165 12.32 -31.86 -8.28
CA ILE A 165 13.16 -32.64 -9.21
C ILE A 165 14.19 -33.50 -8.47
N PHE A 166 14.80 -32.99 -7.40
CA PHE A 166 15.90 -33.66 -6.70
C PHE A 166 15.51 -34.21 -5.32
N GLY A 167 14.34 -33.87 -4.76
CA GLY A 167 13.93 -34.32 -3.44
C GLY A 167 14.93 -33.90 -2.36
N ASP A 168 15.39 -34.86 -1.57
CA ASP A 168 16.40 -34.66 -0.53
C ASP A 168 17.84 -34.87 -1.03
N SER A 169 18.03 -35.25 -2.29
CA SER A 169 19.37 -35.42 -2.87
C SER A 169 20.05 -34.08 -3.12
N ASN A 170 21.38 -34.05 -3.01
CA ASN A 170 22.16 -32.85 -3.32
C ASN A 170 22.16 -32.59 -4.84
N PRO A 171 21.59 -31.47 -5.31
CA PRO A 171 21.51 -31.19 -6.74
C PRO A 171 22.84 -30.64 -7.29
N LEU A 172 23.75 -30.14 -6.46
CA LEU A 172 24.98 -29.50 -6.91
C LEU A 172 25.88 -30.47 -7.69
N GLY A 173 26.37 -30.02 -8.85
CA GLY A 173 27.18 -30.82 -9.76
C GLY A 173 26.38 -31.80 -10.63
N SER A 174 25.11 -32.06 -10.29
CA SER A 174 24.23 -32.89 -11.11
C SER A 174 23.84 -32.17 -12.40
N TYR A 175 23.31 -32.92 -13.35
CA TYR A 175 22.86 -32.38 -14.63
C TYR A 175 21.33 -32.27 -14.68
N LEU A 176 20.85 -31.12 -15.14
CA LEU A 176 19.45 -30.84 -15.44
C LEU A 176 19.31 -30.63 -16.94
N ARG A 177 18.35 -31.30 -17.58
CA ARG A 177 17.95 -30.96 -18.95
C ARG A 177 16.92 -29.86 -18.92
N VAL A 178 17.16 -28.76 -19.63
CA VAL A 178 16.28 -27.61 -19.76
C VAL A 178 15.99 -27.43 -21.24
N GLY A 179 14.73 -27.63 -21.65
CA GLY A 179 14.31 -27.51 -23.06
C GLY A 179 15.17 -28.32 -24.04
N GLY A 180 15.58 -29.53 -23.63
CA GLY A 180 16.39 -30.45 -24.44
C GLY A 180 17.91 -30.29 -24.30
N GLN A 181 18.40 -29.15 -23.79
CA GLN A 181 19.84 -28.91 -23.57
C GLN A 181 20.26 -29.30 -22.15
N ARG A 182 21.51 -29.73 -21.97
CA ARG A 182 22.04 -30.23 -20.69
C ARG A 182 22.82 -29.14 -19.96
N TYR A 183 22.41 -28.83 -18.73
CA TYR A 183 23.05 -27.86 -17.86
C TYR A 183 23.57 -28.53 -16.60
N ARG A 184 24.70 -28.04 -16.05
CA ARG A 184 25.22 -28.46 -14.75
C ARG A 184 24.70 -27.52 -13.65
N VAL A 185 24.12 -28.10 -12.62
CA VAL A 185 23.61 -27.36 -11.47
C VAL A 185 24.78 -26.86 -10.63
N ILE A 186 24.84 -25.56 -10.37
CA ILE A 186 25.91 -24.93 -9.58
C ILE A 186 25.41 -24.21 -8.33
N GLY A 187 24.10 -23.98 -8.23
CA GLY A 187 23.51 -23.29 -7.08
C GLY A 187 22.03 -23.53 -6.93
N VAL A 188 21.52 -23.16 -5.75
CA VAL A 188 20.09 -23.14 -5.41
C VAL A 188 19.78 -21.80 -4.75
N MET A 189 18.76 -21.10 -5.24
CA MET A 189 18.30 -19.82 -4.69
C MET A 189 17.67 -20.00 -3.30
N GLU A 190 17.70 -18.95 -2.50
CA GLU A 190 16.85 -18.86 -1.32
C GLU A 190 15.37 -18.87 -1.70
N PRO A 191 14.50 -19.55 -0.92
CA PRO A 191 13.06 -19.49 -1.12
C PRO A 191 12.58 -18.07 -0.84
N LYS A 192 11.90 -17.51 -1.82
CA LYS A 192 11.24 -16.19 -1.76
C LYS A 192 9.72 -16.33 -1.88
N GLY A 193 9.23 -17.45 -2.40
CA GLY A 193 7.82 -17.69 -2.62
C GLY A 193 7.27 -16.93 -3.82
N GLN A 194 5.98 -16.57 -3.73
CA GLN A 194 5.28 -15.84 -4.78
C GLN A 194 5.39 -14.34 -4.54
N VAL A 195 5.93 -13.61 -5.51
CA VAL A 195 6.07 -12.15 -5.45
C VAL A 195 5.37 -11.54 -6.67
N LEU A 196 4.44 -10.62 -6.45
CA LEU A 196 3.63 -10.00 -7.51
C LEU A 196 2.96 -11.01 -8.47
N GLY A 197 2.56 -12.17 -7.95
CA GLY A 197 1.94 -13.25 -8.72
C GLY A 197 2.91 -14.21 -9.41
N PHE A 198 4.22 -13.95 -9.37
CA PHE A 198 5.26 -14.84 -9.92
C PHE A 198 5.90 -15.69 -8.83
N ASP A 199 5.92 -17.01 -9.01
CA ASP A 199 6.58 -17.95 -8.11
C ASP A 199 8.08 -18.01 -8.47
N LEU A 200 8.92 -17.31 -7.71
CA LEU A 200 10.38 -17.30 -7.91
C LEU A 200 11.02 -18.63 -7.50
N ASP A 201 10.34 -19.42 -6.67
CA ASP A 201 10.83 -20.73 -6.24
C ASP A 201 10.61 -21.79 -7.35
N ASP A 202 9.59 -21.59 -8.18
CA ASP A 202 9.31 -22.35 -9.41
C ASP A 202 9.91 -21.68 -10.65
N ALA A 203 11.18 -21.28 -10.54
CA ALA A 203 11.97 -20.77 -11.65
C ALA A 203 13.35 -21.45 -11.72
N VAL A 204 13.95 -21.40 -12.91
CA VAL A 204 15.29 -21.88 -13.19
C VAL A 204 16.09 -20.80 -13.89
N TYR A 205 17.30 -20.53 -13.41
CA TYR A 205 18.14 -19.45 -13.92
C TYR A 205 19.31 -19.99 -14.74
N ILE A 206 19.44 -19.51 -15.97
CA ILE A 206 20.53 -19.86 -16.90
C ILE A 206 21.14 -18.58 -17.49
N PRO A 207 22.34 -18.62 -18.09
CA PRO A 207 22.92 -17.44 -18.73
C PRO A 207 22.01 -16.89 -19.83
N ALA A 208 21.86 -15.56 -19.89
CA ALA A 208 20.98 -14.89 -20.86
C ALA A 208 21.25 -15.31 -22.32
N ALA A 209 22.51 -15.46 -22.73
CA ALA A 209 22.86 -15.92 -24.07
C ALA A 209 22.30 -17.32 -24.39
N ARG A 210 22.34 -18.24 -23.43
CA ARG A 210 21.79 -19.61 -23.59
C ARG A 210 20.27 -19.61 -23.62
N ALA A 211 19.62 -18.74 -22.84
CA ALA A 211 18.18 -18.57 -22.90
C ALA A 211 17.72 -18.00 -24.25
N MET A 212 18.47 -17.04 -24.82
CA MET A 212 18.20 -16.52 -26.16
C MET A 212 18.26 -17.62 -27.22
N GLU A 213 19.29 -18.46 -27.19
CA GLU A 213 19.42 -19.64 -28.06
C GLU A 213 18.24 -20.61 -27.84
N LEU A 214 17.93 -20.95 -26.59
CA LEU A 214 16.88 -21.89 -26.23
C LEU A 214 15.49 -21.46 -26.71
N PHE A 215 15.19 -20.17 -26.61
CA PHE A 215 13.90 -19.59 -27.01
C PHE A 215 13.90 -19.02 -28.43
N ASN A 216 14.97 -19.25 -29.21
CA ASN A 216 15.15 -18.74 -30.57
C ASN A 216 14.86 -17.22 -30.68
N ARG A 217 15.40 -16.44 -29.74
CA ARG A 217 15.25 -14.97 -29.70
C ARG A 217 16.51 -14.28 -30.18
N SER A 218 16.33 -13.23 -31.00
CA SER A 218 17.42 -12.40 -31.50
C SER A 218 17.80 -11.25 -30.54
N GLY A 219 17.10 -11.09 -29.43
CA GLY A 219 17.39 -10.08 -28.42
C GLY A 219 16.68 -10.30 -27.08
N LEU A 220 16.96 -9.38 -26.16
CA LEU A 220 16.52 -9.40 -24.77
C LEU A 220 15.07 -8.92 -24.65
N MET A 221 14.37 -9.45 -23.64
CA MET A 221 13.04 -8.97 -23.29
C MET A 221 13.11 -7.71 -22.45
N GLU A 222 14.09 -7.65 -21.55
CA GLU A 222 14.28 -6.52 -20.65
C GLU A 222 15.75 -6.45 -20.23
N ILE A 223 16.22 -5.24 -19.92
CA ILE A 223 17.48 -5.03 -19.19
C ILE A 223 17.13 -4.34 -17.88
N HIS A 224 17.50 -4.95 -16.75
CA HIS A 224 17.37 -4.34 -15.44
C HIS A 224 18.66 -3.61 -15.09
N VAL A 225 18.54 -2.34 -14.73
CA VAL A 225 19.66 -1.49 -14.30
C VAL A 225 19.39 -1.04 -12.87
N THR A 226 20.31 -1.36 -11.96
CA THR A 226 20.29 -0.83 -10.59
C THR A 226 21.25 0.33 -10.48
N TYR A 227 20.87 1.38 -9.75
CA TYR A 227 21.68 2.57 -9.58
C TYR A 227 21.84 2.97 -8.12
N ARG A 228 22.92 3.73 -7.84
CA ARG A 228 23.26 4.20 -6.50
C ARG A 228 22.12 5.02 -5.89
N PRO A 229 21.72 4.77 -4.62
CA PRO A 229 20.70 5.57 -3.94
C PRO A 229 20.98 7.06 -3.86
N SER A 230 22.24 7.46 -3.94
CA SER A 230 22.65 8.87 -3.94
C SER A 230 22.42 9.57 -5.28
N ALA A 231 22.07 8.86 -6.34
CA ALA A 231 21.89 9.42 -7.68
C ALA A 231 20.42 9.77 -7.93
N GLU A 232 20.20 10.94 -8.53
CA GLU A 232 18.88 11.37 -8.97
C GLU A 232 18.41 10.52 -10.17
N LEU A 233 17.19 9.96 -10.07
CA LEU A 233 16.59 9.12 -11.12
C LEU A 233 16.64 9.77 -12.50
N GLY A 234 16.28 11.06 -12.60
CA GLY A 234 16.27 11.79 -13.87
C GLY A 234 17.63 11.83 -14.57
N ARG A 235 18.72 11.90 -13.78
CA ARG A 235 20.09 11.90 -14.31
C ARG A 235 20.50 10.54 -14.84
N VAL A 236 20.11 9.46 -14.14
CA VAL A 236 20.36 8.08 -14.57
C VAL A 236 19.56 7.76 -15.84
N GLU A 237 18.27 8.11 -15.87
CA GLU A 237 17.43 7.94 -17.05
C GLU A 237 17.98 8.69 -18.27
N ALA A 238 18.46 9.92 -18.10
CA ALA A 238 19.10 10.69 -19.17
C ALA A 238 20.37 10.00 -19.68
N GLY A 239 21.20 9.47 -18.78
CA GLY A 239 22.40 8.71 -19.14
C GLY A 239 22.09 7.45 -19.96
N ILE A 240 21.11 6.67 -19.51
CA ILE A 240 20.62 5.48 -20.22
C ILE A 240 20.10 5.88 -21.61
N LYS A 241 19.28 6.93 -21.68
CA LYS A 241 18.73 7.41 -22.96
C LYS A 241 19.82 7.81 -23.94
N ASN A 242 20.84 8.54 -23.48
CA ASN A 242 21.92 9.00 -24.33
C ASN A 242 22.72 7.83 -24.94
N ILE A 243 23.05 6.80 -24.14
CA ILE A 243 23.78 5.63 -24.65
C ILE A 243 22.93 4.83 -25.63
N LEU A 244 21.69 4.50 -25.27
CA LEU A 244 20.86 3.66 -26.12
C LEU A 244 20.48 4.38 -27.42
N THR A 245 20.14 5.68 -27.36
CA THR A 245 19.85 6.47 -28.56
C THR A 245 21.08 6.60 -29.45
N ALA A 246 22.28 6.81 -28.89
CA ALA A 246 23.50 6.88 -29.69
C ALA A 246 23.81 5.56 -30.41
N ARG A 247 23.52 4.42 -29.77
CA ARG A 247 23.74 3.09 -30.34
C ARG A 247 22.67 2.67 -31.35
N HIS A 248 21.42 3.02 -31.09
CA HIS A 248 20.28 2.59 -31.90
C HIS A 248 19.93 3.60 -33.01
N GLY A 249 20.43 4.83 -32.91
CA GLY A 249 20.13 5.94 -33.82
C GLY A 249 18.70 6.50 -33.69
N ARG A 250 17.90 5.95 -32.77
CA ARG A 250 16.52 6.35 -32.48
C ARG A 250 16.14 5.93 -31.07
N GLU A 251 15.14 6.58 -30.48
CA GLU A 251 14.50 6.07 -29.27
C GLU A 251 13.56 4.93 -29.66
N ASP A 252 13.87 3.69 -29.31
CA ASP A 252 13.04 2.50 -29.58
C ASP A 252 12.91 1.59 -28.36
N TYR A 253 13.07 2.17 -27.17
CA TYR A 253 12.99 1.53 -25.87
C TYR A 253 12.09 2.33 -24.94
N THR A 254 11.61 1.66 -23.89
CA THR A 254 10.87 2.30 -22.81
C THR A 254 11.57 2.04 -21.48
N LEU A 255 11.77 3.11 -20.71
CA LEU A 255 12.26 3.02 -19.33
C LEU A 255 11.08 2.91 -18.37
N VAL A 256 11.16 1.94 -17.46
CA VAL A 256 10.20 1.69 -16.39
C VAL A 256 10.96 1.71 -15.09
N SER A 257 10.91 2.84 -14.38
CA SER A 257 11.52 2.97 -13.06
C SER A 257 10.57 2.47 -11.98
N GLN A 258 11.11 1.72 -11.03
CA GLN A 258 10.35 1.26 -9.86
C GLN A 258 9.87 2.42 -8.99
N GLU A 259 10.67 3.47 -8.85
CA GLU A 259 10.32 4.69 -8.10
C GLU A 259 9.07 5.39 -8.65
N LYS A 260 9.00 5.67 -9.97
CA LYS A 260 7.77 6.24 -10.57
C LYS A 260 6.56 5.33 -10.43
N ALA A 261 6.74 4.01 -10.48
CA ALA A 261 5.63 3.07 -10.28
C ALA A 261 5.07 3.18 -8.85
N LEU A 262 5.95 3.31 -7.85
CA LEU A 262 5.58 3.55 -6.46
C LEU A 262 4.92 4.92 -6.27
N GLU A 263 5.42 5.97 -6.93
CA GLU A 263 4.83 7.31 -6.88
C GLU A 263 3.40 7.33 -7.45
N VAL A 264 3.19 6.73 -8.62
CA VAL A 264 1.86 6.63 -9.24
C VAL A 264 0.90 5.85 -8.35
N LEU A 265 1.35 4.75 -7.76
CA LEU A 265 0.53 3.98 -6.84
C LEU A 265 0.20 4.77 -5.56
N GLY A 266 1.19 5.45 -4.98
CA GLY A 266 0.99 6.34 -3.83
C GLY A 266 -0.08 7.38 -4.13
N SER A 267 0.01 8.04 -5.30
CA SER A 267 -0.99 9.01 -5.75
C SER A 267 -2.40 8.41 -5.86
N VAL A 268 -2.54 7.18 -6.37
CA VAL A 268 -3.84 6.48 -6.45
C VAL A 268 -4.37 6.18 -5.04
N LEU A 269 -3.52 5.71 -4.13
CA LEU A 269 -3.89 5.42 -2.74
C LEU A 269 -4.28 6.70 -1.98
N ASP A 270 -3.60 7.81 -2.23
CA ASP A 270 -3.93 9.12 -1.66
C ASP A 270 -5.32 9.59 -2.10
N VAL A 271 -5.66 9.43 -3.39
CA VAL A 271 -6.99 9.77 -3.91
C VAL A 271 -8.08 8.91 -3.27
N ILE A 272 -7.85 7.61 -3.12
CA ILE A 272 -8.79 6.69 -2.44
C ILE A 272 -8.95 7.10 -0.96
N THR A 273 -7.84 7.38 -0.29
CA THR A 273 -7.82 7.80 1.12
C THR A 273 -8.57 9.12 1.31
N PHE A 274 -8.35 10.10 0.42
CA PHE A 274 -9.06 11.37 0.42
C PHE A 274 -10.56 11.20 0.19
N ALA A 275 -10.96 10.43 -0.84
CA ALA A 275 -12.37 10.23 -1.18
C ALA A 275 -13.15 9.63 0.00
N VAL A 276 -12.53 8.71 0.75
CA VAL A 276 -13.20 8.10 1.89
C VAL A 276 -13.08 8.93 3.16
N GLY A 277 -11.97 9.64 3.36
CA GLY A 277 -11.91 10.69 4.38
C GLY A 277 -13.07 11.69 4.21
N ALA A 278 -13.39 12.06 2.98
CA ALA A 278 -14.54 12.92 2.67
C ALA A 278 -15.89 12.25 3.01
N LEU A 279 -16.10 10.97 2.65
CA LEU A 279 -17.31 10.21 3.01
C LEU A 279 -17.48 10.05 4.53
N GLY A 280 -16.37 9.81 5.24
CA GLY A 280 -16.32 9.79 6.70
C GLY A 280 -16.64 11.16 7.30
N GLY A 281 -16.10 12.22 6.71
CA GLY A 281 -16.43 13.60 7.06
C GLY A 281 -17.92 13.93 6.89
N ILE A 282 -18.55 13.49 5.80
CA ILE A 282 -20.00 13.63 5.60
C ILE A 282 -20.77 12.88 6.70
N SER A 283 -20.33 11.67 7.05
CA SER A 283 -20.96 10.86 8.10
C SER A 283 -20.84 11.54 9.48
N LEU A 284 -19.70 12.15 9.78
CA LEU A 284 -19.50 12.97 10.98
C LEU A 284 -20.38 14.22 10.97
N LEU A 285 -20.55 14.89 9.82
CA LEU A 285 -21.48 16.02 9.69
C LEU A 285 -22.93 15.60 9.97
N VAL A 286 -23.38 14.45 9.46
CA VAL A 286 -24.71 13.89 9.77
C VAL A 286 -24.83 13.61 11.28
N GLY A 287 -23.80 13.06 11.91
CA GLY A 287 -23.72 12.90 13.37
C GLY A 287 -23.82 14.26 14.10
N GLY A 288 -23.15 15.28 13.61
CA GLY A 288 -23.19 16.65 14.12
C GLY A 288 -24.58 17.29 14.02
N VAL A 289 -25.30 17.10 12.90
CA VAL A 289 -26.71 17.51 12.77
C VAL A 289 -27.59 16.79 13.79
N GLY A 290 -27.30 15.51 14.04
CA GLY A 290 -27.92 14.75 15.13
C GLY A 290 -27.71 15.42 16.50
N ILE A 291 -26.47 15.76 16.84
CA ILE A 291 -26.14 16.47 18.10
C ILE A 291 -26.90 17.79 18.20
N LEU A 292 -26.89 18.60 17.14
CA LEU A 292 -27.60 19.88 17.10
C LEU A 292 -29.10 19.70 17.39
N THR A 293 -29.71 18.69 16.77
CA THR A 293 -31.14 18.40 16.92
C THR A 293 -31.45 17.94 18.34
N ILE A 294 -30.65 17.03 18.89
CA ILE A 294 -30.80 16.57 20.29
C ILE A 294 -30.68 17.74 21.25
N MET A 295 -29.62 18.54 21.10
CA MET A 295 -29.34 19.64 22.01
C MET A 295 -30.44 20.70 21.95
N THR A 296 -30.90 21.07 20.76
CA THR A 296 -32.02 22.03 20.60
C THR A 296 -33.28 21.53 21.30
N MET A 297 -33.59 20.23 21.18
CA MET A 297 -34.74 19.63 21.84
C MET A 297 -34.55 19.53 23.36
N ALA A 298 -33.35 19.20 23.82
CA ALA A 298 -33.02 19.15 25.25
C ALA A 298 -33.13 20.54 25.90
N VAL A 299 -32.73 21.60 25.20
CA VAL A 299 -32.89 22.98 25.67
C VAL A 299 -34.37 23.34 25.82
N THR A 300 -35.22 22.96 24.87
CA THR A 300 -36.66 23.24 24.93
C THR A 300 -37.36 22.43 26.03
N GLU A 301 -37.05 21.14 26.15
CA GLU A 301 -37.58 20.27 27.22
C GLU A 301 -37.13 20.74 28.63
N ARG A 302 -35.95 21.35 28.76
CA ARG A 302 -35.35 21.80 30.03
C ARG A 302 -35.39 23.32 30.23
N THR A 303 -36.24 24.04 29.49
CA THR A 303 -36.33 25.51 29.55
C THR A 303 -36.60 26.01 30.98
N SER A 304 -37.53 25.38 31.69
CA SER A 304 -37.89 25.72 33.07
C SER A 304 -36.76 25.44 34.08
N GLU A 305 -36.02 24.35 33.90
CA GLU A 305 -34.84 24.00 34.71
C GLU A 305 -33.73 25.05 34.54
N VAL A 306 -33.46 25.47 33.29
CA VAL A 306 -32.49 26.52 32.98
C VAL A 306 -32.94 27.87 33.55
N GLY A 307 -34.24 28.19 33.46
CA GLY A 307 -34.84 29.40 34.05
C GLY A 307 -34.65 29.46 35.56
N LEU A 308 -34.88 28.35 36.27
CA LEU A 308 -34.66 28.25 37.71
C LEU A 308 -33.19 28.43 38.08
N LEU A 309 -32.27 27.78 37.37
CA LEU A 309 -30.82 27.93 37.59
C LEU A 309 -30.38 29.39 37.43
N ARG A 310 -30.88 30.07 36.41
CA ARG A 310 -30.59 31.49 36.15
C ARG A 310 -31.20 32.40 37.21
N ALA A 311 -32.42 32.14 37.67
CA ALA A 311 -33.08 32.87 38.75
C ALA A 311 -32.34 32.73 40.10
N LEU A 312 -31.71 31.57 40.34
CA LEU A 312 -30.84 31.31 41.51
C LEU A 312 -29.43 31.91 41.37
N GLY A 313 -29.14 32.61 40.27
CA GLY A 313 -27.88 33.35 40.07
C GLY A 313 -26.82 32.64 39.22
N ALA A 314 -27.17 31.57 38.50
CA ALA A 314 -26.24 30.94 37.57
C ALA A 314 -25.83 31.91 36.44
N ARG A 315 -24.52 32.01 36.19
CA ARG A 315 -23.99 32.86 35.09
C ARG A 315 -24.25 32.20 33.74
N GLU A 316 -24.40 33.02 32.70
CA GLU A 316 -24.51 32.58 31.29
C GLU A 316 -23.41 31.57 30.92
N GLY A 317 -22.17 31.86 31.31
CA GLY A 317 -21.03 30.97 31.06
C GLY A 317 -21.18 29.60 31.72
N GLN A 318 -21.83 29.50 32.89
CA GLN A 318 -22.03 28.22 33.58
C GLN A 318 -23.07 27.35 32.85
N VAL A 319 -24.16 27.95 32.39
CA VAL A 319 -25.17 27.26 31.57
C VAL A 319 -24.57 26.86 30.21
N LEU A 320 -23.79 27.74 29.59
CA LEU A 320 -23.09 27.43 28.35
C LEU A 320 -22.15 26.22 28.50
N THR A 321 -21.30 26.20 29.54
CA THR A 321 -20.37 25.09 29.79
C THR A 321 -21.10 23.78 30.09
N LEU A 322 -22.28 23.83 30.72
CA LEU A 322 -23.10 22.64 30.97
C LEU A 322 -23.52 21.97 29.66
N PHE A 323 -24.18 22.71 28.76
CA PHE A 323 -24.65 22.16 27.48
C PHE A 323 -23.50 21.82 26.52
N LEU A 324 -22.42 22.61 26.49
CA LEU A 324 -21.20 22.24 25.75
C LEU A 324 -20.59 20.94 26.28
N GLY A 325 -20.58 20.77 27.61
CA GLY A 325 -20.12 19.54 28.26
C GLY A 325 -20.92 18.32 27.84
N GLU A 326 -22.26 18.44 27.75
CA GLU A 326 -23.12 17.37 27.23
C GLU A 326 -22.80 17.02 25.77
N ALA A 327 -22.62 18.04 24.92
CA ALA A 327 -22.30 17.83 23.50
C ALA A 327 -20.92 17.16 23.31
N ILE A 328 -19.89 17.62 24.04
CA ILE A 328 -18.55 17.01 24.03
C ILE A 328 -18.59 15.58 24.55
N MET A 329 -19.34 15.34 25.63
CA MET A 329 -19.45 14.00 26.21
C MET A 329 -20.13 13.03 25.24
N LEU A 330 -21.17 13.49 24.54
CA LEU A 330 -21.89 12.68 23.56
C LEU A 330 -21.04 12.37 22.33
N SER A 331 -20.26 13.35 21.84
CA SER A 331 -19.33 13.12 20.72
C SER A 331 -18.14 12.25 21.10
N ALA A 332 -17.56 12.42 22.29
CA ALA A 332 -16.47 11.59 22.78
C ALA A 332 -16.91 10.14 23.04
N LEU A 333 -18.09 9.92 23.62
CA LEU A 333 -18.60 8.55 23.82
C LEU A 333 -18.95 7.88 22.49
N GLY A 334 -19.58 8.60 21.56
CA GLY A 334 -19.80 8.10 20.20
C GLY A 334 -18.48 7.82 19.47
N GLY A 335 -17.47 8.67 19.68
CA GLY A 335 -16.11 8.53 19.18
C GLY A 335 -15.42 7.28 19.65
N LEU A 336 -15.31 7.12 20.96
CA LEU A 336 -14.75 5.95 21.60
C LEU A 336 -15.48 4.66 21.21
N ALA A 337 -16.82 4.69 21.11
CA ALA A 337 -17.59 3.54 20.67
C ALA A 337 -17.28 3.18 19.20
N GLY A 338 -17.21 4.19 18.32
CA GLY A 338 -16.82 4.00 16.92
C GLY A 338 -15.39 3.50 16.76
N LEU A 339 -14.48 3.98 17.60
CA LEU A 339 -13.10 3.55 17.65
C LEU A 339 -12.97 2.10 18.11
N ALA A 340 -13.68 1.71 19.18
CA ALA A 340 -13.71 0.34 19.65
C ALA A 340 -14.30 -0.60 18.59
N LEU A 341 -15.38 -0.20 17.91
CA LEU A 341 -15.98 -0.97 16.82
C LEU A 341 -15.04 -1.07 15.61
N GLY A 342 -14.48 0.05 15.16
CA GLY A 342 -13.58 0.10 14.01
C GLY A 342 -12.31 -0.71 14.23
N ALA A 343 -11.64 -0.53 15.38
CA ALA A 343 -10.46 -1.30 15.76
C ALA A 343 -10.80 -2.79 15.97
N GLY A 344 -11.94 -3.10 16.59
CA GLY A 344 -12.40 -4.48 16.77
C GLY A 344 -12.63 -5.20 15.44
N ILE A 345 -13.29 -4.54 14.48
CA ILE A 345 -13.50 -5.07 13.14
C ILE A 345 -12.15 -5.20 12.40
N ALA A 346 -11.26 -4.20 12.50
CA ALA A 346 -9.94 -4.26 11.87
C ALA A 346 -9.11 -5.45 12.37
N GLN A 347 -9.11 -5.67 13.69
CA GLN A 347 -8.43 -6.80 14.30
C GLN A 347 -9.06 -8.14 13.90
N ALA A 348 -10.39 -8.21 13.83
CA ALA A 348 -11.10 -9.40 13.37
C ALA A 348 -10.77 -9.73 11.91
N LEU A 349 -10.70 -8.71 11.04
CA LEU A 349 -10.29 -8.87 9.64
C LEU A 349 -8.85 -9.39 9.53
N HIS A 350 -7.93 -8.87 10.34
CA HIS A 350 -6.56 -9.35 10.37
C HIS A 350 -6.44 -10.82 10.78
N LEU A 351 -7.26 -11.27 11.75
CA LEU A 351 -7.28 -12.66 12.21
C LEU A 351 -7.95 -13.61 11.21
N LEU A 352 -9.06 -13.20 10.58
CA LEU A 352 -9.80 -14.02 9.63
C LEU A 352 -9.14 -14.08 8.26
N PHE A 353 -8.45 -13.01 7.87
CA PHE A 353 -7.77 -12.88 6.59
C PHE A 353 -6.33 -12.38 6.80
N PRO A 354 -5.38 -13.26 7.17
CA PRO A 354 -3.99 -12.89 7.43
C PRO A 354 -3.29 -12.24 6.23
N ALA A 355 -3.81 -12.47 5.02
CA ALA A 355 -3.32 -11.89 3.78
C ALA A 355 -3.80 -10.45 3.54
N LEU A 356 -4.80 -9.95 4.30
CA LEU A 356 -5.23 -8.57 4.19
C LEU A 356 -4.30 -7.68 5.03
N PRO A 357 -3.61 -6.73 4.39
CA PRO A 357 -2.74 -5.83 5.11
C PRO A 357 -3.59 -4.77 5.79
N VAL A 358 -3.76 -4.91 7.10
CA VAL A 358 -4.50 -3.97 7.94
C VAL A 358 -3.51 -3.43 8.96
N HIS A 359 -3.25 -2.12 8.90
CA HIS A 359 -2.37 -1.46 9.84
C HIS A 359 -3.03 -0.17 10.33
N THR A 360 -3.46 -0.14 11.59
CA THR A 360 -4.16 1.01 12.18
C THR A 360 -3.17 1.99 12.81
N PRO A 361 -2.92 3.17 12.24
CA PRO A 361 -1.97 4.11 12.80
C PRO A 361 -2.63 4.93 13.92
N TRP A 362 -1.98 4.98 15.07
CA TRP A 362 -2.48 5.74 16.23
C TRP A 362 -2.73 7.22 15.95
N LEU A 363 -1.99 7.81 14.99
CA LEU A 363 -2.18 9.19 14.58
C LEU A 363 -3.56 9.42 13.93
N PHE A 364 -4.00 8.54 13.03
CA PHE A 364 -5.32 8.67 12.39
C PHE A 364 -6.45 8.43 13.39
N VAL A 365 -6.24 7.52 14.35
CA VAL A 365 -7.16 7.29 15.46
C VAL A 365 -7.34 8.56 16.28
N ALA A 366 -6.24 9.22 16.68
CA ALA A 366 -6.28 10.46 17.44
C ALA A 366 -6.92 11.61 16.64
N LEU A 367 -6.62 11.72 15.34
CA LEU A 367 -7.22 12.73 14.46
C LEU A 367 -8.73 12.50 14.27
N ALA A 368 -9.18 11.24 14.12
CA ALA A 368 -10.59 10.91 13.99
C ALA A 368 -11.38 11.29 15.27
N GLU A 369 -10.84 10.94 16.45
CA GLU A 369 -11.44 11.29 17.74
C GLU A 369 -11.49 12.82 17.95
N LEU A 370 -10.38 13.51 17.67
CA LEU A 370 -10.31 14.96 17.77
C LEU A 370 -11.30 15.65 16.82
N THR A 371 -11.47 15.12 15.61
CA THR A 371 -12.44 15.63 14.63
C THR A 371 -13.88 15.41 15.12
N ALA A 372 -14.18 14.25 15.70
CA ALA A 372 -15.50 13.96 16.28
C ALA A 372 -15.86 14.92 17.41
N VAL A 373 -14.93 15.13 18.36
CA VAL A 373 -15.11 16.08 19.46
C VAL A 373 -15.28 17.50 18.95
N SER A 374 -14.49 17.90 17.95
CA SER A 374 -14.57 19.24 17.35
C SER A 374 -15.91 19.49 16.67
N ILE A 375 -16.44 18.52 15.94
CA ILE A 375 -17.75 18.60 15.29
C ILE A 375 -18.86 18.63 16.33
N GLY A 376 -18.78 17.80 17.38
CA GLY A 376 -19.76 17.81 18.47
C GLY A 376 -19.79 19.14 19.22
N LEU A 377 -18.62 19.71 19.49
CA LEU A 377 -18.49 21.05 20.05
C LEU A 377 -19.14 22.09 19.14
N ALA A 378 -18.78 22.11 17.85
CA ALA A 378 -19.33 23.06 16.88
C ALA A 378 -20.86 22.98 16.79
N ALA A 379 -21.42 21.76 16.74
CA ALA A 379 -22.85 21.52 16.71
C ALA A 379 -23.56 21.95 18.01
N GLY A 380 -22.92 21.78 19.16
CA GLY A 380 -23.48 22.13 20.47
C GLY A 380 -23.46 23.62 20.80
N VAL A 381 -22.60 24.43 20.16
CA VAL A 381 -22.42 25.85 20.51
C VAL A 381 -23.69 26.68 20.31
N MET A 382 -24.41 26.49 19.20
CA MET A 382 -25.62 27.26 18.90
C MET A 382 -26.74 27.02 19.94
N PRO A 383 -27.19 25.77 20.21
CA PRO A 383 -28.23 25.51 21.19
C PRO A 383 -27.79 25.88 22.62
N ALA A 384 -26.52 25.64 22.99
CA ALA A 384 -26.01 26.02 24.31
C ALA A 384 -26.01 27.54 24.53
N ARG A 385 -25.68 28.32 23.49
CA ARG A 385 -25.79 29.79 23.53
C ARG A 385 -27.24 30.24 23.64
N HIS A 386 -28.17 29.55 22.99
CA HIS A 386 -29.59 29.85 23.11
C HIS A 386 -30.09 29.62 24.55
N ALA A 387 -29.78 28.47 25.15
CA ALA A 387 -30.13 28.16 26.53
C ALA A 387 -29.56 29.16 27.54
N ALA A 388 -28.28 29.52 27.40
CA ALA A 388 -27.62 30.44 28.32
C ALA A 388 -28.28 31.84 28.34
N ARG A 389 -28.89 32.26 27.23
CA ARG A 389 -29.49 33.58 27.04
C ARG A 389 -30.99 33.64 27.30
N LEU A 390 -31.60 32.55 27.77
CA LEU A 390 -33.02 32.56 28.14
C LEU A 390 -33.28 33.56 29.27
N ASP A 391 -34.36 34.32 29.15
CA ASP A 391 -34.85 35.19 30.22
C ASP A 391 -35.46 34.31 31.33
N PRO A 392 -34.98 34.41 32.59
CA PRO A 392 -35.50 33.61 33.70
C PRO A 392 -37.01 33.76 33.91
N VAL A 393 -37.56 34.96 33.66
CA VAL A 393 -38.97 35.26 33.88
C VAL A 393 -39.83 34.61 32.80
N GLU A 394 -39.40 34.65 31.53
CA GLU A 394 -40.09 33.99 30.43
C GLU A 394 -39.98 32.46 30.53
N ALA A 395 -38.80 31.96 30.89
CA ALA A 395 -38.54 30.53 31.03
C ALA A 395 -39.37 29.86 32.13
N LEU A 396 -39.70 30.58 33.21
CA LEU A 396 -40.57 30.11 34.31
C LEU A 396 -42.06 30.31 34.02
N ARG A 397 -42.43 31.14 33.04
CA ARG A 397 -43.81 31.38 32.61
C ARG A 397 -44.31 30.39 31.55
N ALA A 398 -43.39 29.69 30.89
CA ALA A 398 -43.70 28.67 29.91
C ALA A 398 -44.17 27.39 30.62
N GLU A 399 -45.44 27.36 31.02
CA GLU A 399 -46.22 26.13 31.27
C GLU A 399 -47.28 25.95 30.20
#